data_AF-A0A5A7RNN6-F1
#
_entry.id   AF-A0A5A7RNN6-F1
#
_cell.length_a   1.000
_cell.length_b   1.000
_cell.length_c   1.000
_cell.angle_alpha   90.00
_cell.angle_beta   90.00
_cell.angle_gamma   90.00
#
_symmetry.space_group_name_H-M   'P 1'
#
loop_
_entity.id
_entity.type
_entity.pdbx_description
1 polymer ?
#
loop_
_entity_poly.entity_id
_entity_poly.type
_entity_poly.pdbx_seq_one_letter_code
_entity_poly.pdbx_strand_id
1 'polypeptide(L)'
;MIKVGVTAFQGDVEEHIISVEKAMKEMGMEGRAVAIREKMVDIDALIIPGGESTTISSLMIKTGIFDEIKKVADDIPIMGTC
;
A
#
# COMPACT_ATOMS: atom_id res chain seq x y z
N MET A 1 -9.15 14.19 -4.09
CA MET A 1 -9.22 13.27 -2.95
C MET A 1 -8.06 12.29 -3.08
N ILE A 2 -7.15 12.25 -2.12
CA ILE A 2 -5.92 11.45 -2.17
C ILE A 2 -6.24 9.97 -1.92
N LYS A 3 -5.65 9.07 -2.70
CA LYS A 3 -5.77 7.62 -2.55
C LYS A 3 -4.41 7.02 -2.21
N VAL A 4 -4.30 6.41 -1.04
CA VAL A 4 -3.10 5.68 -0.63
C VAL A 4 -3.38 4.18 -0.71
N GLY A 5 -2.61 3.46 -1.53
CA GLY A 5 -2.64 2.00 -1.56
C GLY A 5 -1.90 1.40 -0.39
N VAL A 6 -2.42 0.33 0.21
CA VAL A 6 -1.72 -0.49 1.21
C VAL A 6 -1.72 -1.92 0.72
N THR A 7 -0.56 -2.53 0.48
CA THR A 7 -0.51 -3.92 0.01
C THR A 7 -1.01 -4.87 1.08
N ALA A 8 -2.00 -5.70 0.78
CA ALA A 8 -2.78 -6.47 1.74
C ALA A 8 -2.53 -7.99 1.62
N PHE A 9 -1.26 -8.39 1.61
CA PHE A 9 -0.83 -9.79 1.47
C PHE A 9 -0.70 -10.51 2.82
N GLN A 10 -0.06 -9.86 3.79
CA GLN A 10 0.16 -10.35 5.14
C GLN A 10 0.64 -9.16 6.01
N GLY A 11 0.34 -9.18 7.31
CA GLY A 11 0.83 -8.19 8.28
C GLY A 11 -0.17 -7.10 8.66
N ASP A 12 0.35 -5.95 9.08
CA ASP A 12 -0.35 -4.86 9.79
C ASP A 12 -1.18 -3.94 8.85
N VAL A 13 -1.96 -4.56 7.96
CA VAL A 13 -2.72 -3.86 6.91
C VAL A 13 -3.76 -2.92 7.50
N GLU A 14 -4.49 -3.38 8.52
CA GLU A 14 -5.58 -2.61 9.15
C GLU A 14 -5.03 -1.39 9.91
N GLU A 15 -3.94 -1.58 10.65
CA GLU A 15 -3.22 -0.53 11.36
C GLU A 15 -2.74 0.56 10.41
N HIS A 16 -2.24 0.17 9.24
CA HIS A 16 -1.81 1.11 8.20
C HIS A 16 -2.97 1.87 7.57
N ILE A 17 -4.10 1.22 7.28
CA ILE A 17 -5.31 1.88 6.78
C ILE A 17 -5.80 2.94 7.79
N ILE A 18 -5.96 2.54 9.05
CA ILE A 18 -6.42 3.43 10.13
C ILE A 18 -5.44 4.60 10.32
N SER A 19 -4.14 4.32 10.32
CA SER A 19 -3.11 5.36 10.52
C SER A 19 -3.11 6.39 9.39
N VAL A 20 -3.25 5.96 8.14
CA VAL A 20 -3.33 6.87 6.98
C VAL A 20 -4.58 7.74 7.07
N GLU A 21 -5.75 7.14 7.33
CA GLU A 21 -7.00 7.89 7.43
C GLU A 21 -6.98 8.90 8.59
N LYS A 22 -6.39 8.51 9.72
CA LYS A 22 -6.17 9.40 10.87
C LYS A 22 -5.24 10.55 10.51
N ALA A 23 -4.10 10.28 9.85
CA ALA A 23 -3.15 11.30 9.42
C ALA A 23 -3.80 12.30 8.44
N MET A 24 -4.54 11.80 7.45
CA MET A 24 -5.30 12.65 6.51
C MET A 24 -6.27 13.57 7.26
N LYS A 25 -7.03 13.03 8.21
CA LYS A 25 -7.97 13.80 9.03
C LYS A 25 -7.27 14.88 9.86
N GLU A 26 -6.16 14.55 10.51
CA GLU A 26 -5.37 15.51 11.31
C GLU A 26 -4.76 16.62 10.45
N MET A 27 -4.40 16.31 9.20
CA MET A 27 -3.89 17.29 8.24
C MET A 27 -5.01 18.06 7.49
N GLY A 28 -6.28 17.76 7.75
CA GLY A 28 -7.41 18.37 7.03
C GLY A 28 -7.46 18.00 5.55
N MET A 29 -6.90 16.86 5.16
CA MET A 29 -6.84 16.38 3.77
C MET A 29 -8.00 15.42 3.49
N GLU A 30 -8.64 15.59 2.34
CA GLU A 30 -9.63 14.63 1.85
C GLU A 30 -8.95 13.47 1.13
N GLY A 31 -9.12 12.25 1.66
CA GLY A 31 -8.54 11.06 1.09
C GLY A 31 -9.07 9.77 1.71
N ARG A 32 -8.56 8.63 1.22
CA ARG A 32 -8.82 7.31 1.78
C ARG A 32 -7.64 6.36 1.55
N ALA A 33 -7.51 5.37 2.41
CA ALA A 33 -6.63 4.23 2.19
C ALA A 33 -7.38 3.10 1.47
N VAL A 34 -6.69 2.36 0.61
CA VAL A 34 -7.26 1.25 -0.16
C VAL A 34 -6.37 0.03 -0.03
N ALA A 35 -6.93 -1.10 0.42
CA ALA A 35 -6.23 -2.37 0.47
C ALA A 35 -6.03 -2.93 -0.96
N ILE A 36 -4.80 -3.34 -1.29
CA ILE A 36 -4.43 -3.85 -2.60
C ILE A 36 -3.95 -5.30 -2.47
N ARG A 37 -4.70 -6.25 -3.03
CA ARG A 37 -4.45 -7.71 -2.85
C ARG A 37 -3.93 -8.44 -4.08
N GLU A 38 -4.33 -8.03 -5.27
CA GLU A 38 -4.03 -8.82 -6.48
C GLU A 38 -3.60 -7.95 -7.65
N LYS A 39 -4.17 -6.76 -7.78
CA LYS A 39 -3.93 -5.87 -8.91
C LYS A 39 -3.79 -4.43 -8.43
N MET A 40 -2.88 -3.67 -9.03
CA MET A 40 -2.77 -2.24 -8.79
C MET A 40 -4.04 -1.52 -9.23
N VAL A 41 -4.39 -0.52 -8.44
CA VAL A 41 -5.46 0.42 -8.73
C VAL A 41 -4.87 1.82 -8.83
N ASP A 42 -5.64 2.74 -9.39
CA ASP A 42 -5.28 4.16 -9.44
C ASP A 42 -5.11 4.73 -8.03
N ILE A 43 -3.87 4.98 -7.63
CA ILE A 43 -3.43 5.49 -6.33
C ILE A 43 -2.38 6.58 -6.51
N ASP A 44 -2.31 7.50 -5.55
CA ASP A 44 -1.34 8.60 -5.53
C ASP A 44 -0.07 8.24 -4.75
N ALA A 45 -0.13 7.22 -3.89
CA ALA A 45 1.00 6.73 -3.09
C ALA A 45 0.77 5.26 -2.69
N LEU A 46 1.86 4.53 -2.44
CA LEU A 46 1.81 3.13 -2.00
C LEU A 46 2.51 2.92 -0.65
N ILE A 47 1.90 2.12 0.20
CA ILE A 47 2.49 1.58 1.42
C ILE A 47 2.64 0.07 1.29
N ILE A 48 3.84 -0.43 1.59
CA ILE A 48 4.12 -1.85 1.77
C ILE A 48 4.27 -2.08 3.28
N PRO A 49 3.24 -2.61 3.97
CA PRO A 49 3.26 -2.79 5.41
C PRO A 49 4.22 -3.91 5.80
N GLY A 50 4.56 -3.88 7.09
CA GLY A 50 5.41 -4.85 7.75
C GLY A 50 4.79 -6.22 7.97
N GLY A 51 5.62 -7.18 8.37
CA GLY A 51 5.23 -8.56 8.67
C GLY A 51 6.35 -9.57 8.39
N GLU A 52 6.01 -10.67 7.73
CA GLU A 52 6.98 -11.68 7.30
C GLU A 52 7.37 -11.43 5.84
N SER A 53 8.50 -10.76 5.66
CA SER A 53 8.99 -10.30 4.34
C SER A 53 9.11 -11.41 3.29
N THR A 54 9.42 -12.65 3.66
CA THR A 54 9.52 -13.78 2.72
C THR A 54 8.15 -14.13 2.15
N THR A 55 7.14 -14.14 3.01
CA THR A 55 5.74 -14.40 2.67
C THR A 55 5.18 -13.26 1.82
N ILE A 56 5.42 -12.01 2.24
CA ILE A 56 4.97 -10.82 1.51
C ILE A 56 5.56 -10.82 0.08
N SER A 57 6.88 -10.94 -0.05
CA SER A 57 7.53 -10.97 -1.37
C SER A 57 7.09 -12.16 -2.23
N SER A 58 6.97 -13.36 -1.64
CA SER A 58 6.47 -14.55 -2.35
C SER A 58 5.05 -14.37 -2.86
N LEU A 59 4.16 -13.78 -2.07
CA LEU A 59 2.78 -13.52 -2.47
C LEU A 59 2.72 -12.44 -3.56
N MET A 60 3.49 -11.36 -3.43
CA MET A 60 3.53 -10.29 -4.43
C MET A 60 4.01 -10.78 -5.80
N ILE A 61 4.99 -11.70 -5.82
CA ILE A 61 5.46 -12.33 -7.07
C ILE A 61 4.38 -13.28 -7.61
N LYS A 62 3.78 -14.12 -6.77
CA LYS A 62 2.75 -15.09 -7.19
C LYS A 62 1.49 -14.43 -7.75
N THR A 63 1.10 -13.28 -7.24
CA THR A 63 -0.06 -12.53 -7.74
C THR A 63 0.26 -11.66 -8.96
N GLY A 64 1.54 -11.50 -9.32
CA GLY A 64 1.98 -10.65 -10.42
C GLY A 64 2.00 -9.15 -10.08
N ILE A 65 1.57 -8.76 -8.88
CA ILE A 65 1.52 -7.34 -8.49
C ILE A 65 2.91 -6.72 -8.37
N PHE A 66 3.94 -7.54 -8.07
CA PHE A 66 5.31 -7.06 -7.95
C PHE A 66 5.77 -6.33 -9.22
N ASP A 67 5.43 -6.88 -10.38
CA ASP A 67 5.74 -6.26 -11.67
C ASP A 67 4.88 -5.02 -11.95
N GLU A 68 3.64 -4.98 -11.45
CA GLU A 68 2.79 -3.78 -11.54
C GLU A 68 3.34 -2.64 -10.68
N ILE A 69 3.81 -2.93 -9.47
CA ILE A 69 4.41 -1.94 -8.57
C ILE A 69 5.70 -1.38 -9.19
N LYS A 70 6.56 -2.24 -9.75
CA LYS A 70 7.77 -1.79 -10.45
C LYS A 70 7.51 -0.80 -11.58
N LYS A 71 6.39 -0.93 -12.29
CA LYS A 71 6.04 -0.02 -13.39
C LYS A 71 5.67 1.38 -12.93
N VAL A 72 5.21 1.55 -11.69
CA VAL A 72 4.77 2.84 -11.14
C VAL A 72 5.71 3.37 -10.06
N ALA A 73 6.74 2.61 -9.67
CA ALA A 73 7.59 2.93 -8.54
C ALA A 73 8.37 4.26 -8.69
N ASP A 74 8.62 4.68 -9.93
CA ASP A 74 9.26 5.96 -10.22
C ASP A 74 8.25 7.13 -10.33
N ASP A 75 6.96 6.82 -10.46
CA ASP A 75 5.89 7.82 -10.68
C ASP A 75 5.15 8.20 -9.39
N ILE A 76 5.09 7.29 -8.41
CA ILE A 76 4.40 7.51 -7.12
C ILE A 76 5.35 7.29 -5.94
N PRO A 77 5.19 8.04 -4.83
CA PRO A 77 5.92 7.76 -3.60
C PRO A 77 5.54 6.39 -3.03
N ILE A 78 6.55 5.63 -2.63
CA ILE A 78 6.41 4.32 -1.96
C ILE A 78 7.03 4.39 -0.57
N MET A 79 6.28 3.94 0.44
CA MET A 79 6.74 3.80 1.82
C MET A 79 6.71 2.33 2.23
N GLY A 80 7.85 1.79 2.69
CA GLY A 80 7.94 0.45 3.28
C GLY A 80 8.04 0.52 4.81
N THR A 81 7.31 -0.34 5.51
CA THR A 81 7.40 -0.55 6.96
C THR A 81 7.62 -2.04 7.28
N CYS A 82 8.07 -2.35 8.50
CA CYS A 82 8.77 -3.59 8.85
C CYS A 82 7.88 -4.65 9.47
#